data_AF-A0AAE0N9A8-F1
#
_entry.id   AF-A0AAE0N9A8-F1
#
_cell.length_a   1.000
_cell.length_b   1.000
_cell.length_c   1.000
_cell.angle_alpha   90.00
_cell.angle_beta   90.00
_cell.angle_gamma   90.00
#
_symmetry.space_group_name_H-M   'P 1'
#
loop_
_entity.id
_entity.type
_entity.pdbx_description
1 polymer ?
#
loop_
_entity_poly.entity_id
_entity_poly.type
_entity_poly.pdbx_seq_one_letter_code
_entity_poly.pdbx_strand_id
1 'polypeptide(L)'
;METRDSTAEEADPAKCLIRGDVFRLLDLDGKFMIGHDNMTVSTNTKPICGFRDIPPGPHFLWVQQREAISRCGYWYITGDRGVVRVRQWDAYNEVLGDVASQFEVRMQKANIDTIYSELIPYSLGGGRNSTPNLKSTLQSQSPNFETDPAIMWHSLTAAISERFLNRVTNKKGVDAWLIDSSDCVKWDGNSNMPQPLATATVSQAYKLAVGSMLNFLFSQDFQTLRLLDIGGSNQAAVDTSTRILALLNSKTDAIGDDDIAAELQFTFLTGTHLGNAACLEQWWNLVLKIVLRSYKLCLWRPALCCSMLKTLHAQLVYTEDYVDISHQENGHARAPPTEGPSSERLLFQFKPQNRRKLHKALALYKHQLNEMLLGEGNQIKPEQVATGQAFENLEAWLYRRGWDLRSGDVGDGEVISADDSDDDDAPVIVELDEDGHEVGLVSFSRD
;
A
#
# COMPACT_ATOMS: atom_id res chain seq x y z
N MET A 1 -6.80 -8.77 -55.60
CA MET A 1 -6.00 -7.61 -56.03
C MET A 1 -6.88 -6.41 -55.71
N GLU A 2 -6.76 -5.69 -54.60
CA GLU A 2 -5.57 -5.25 -53.85
C GLU A 2 -5.77 -5.44 -52.33
N THR A 3 -4.75 -5.99 -51.68
CA THR A 3 -4.55 -5.94 -50.24
C THR A 3 -3.94 -4.58 -49.91
N ARG A 4 -4.68 -3.73 -49.20
CA ARG A 4 -4.13 -2.54 -48.54
C ARG A 4 -3.45 -2.98 -47.25
N ASP A 5 -2.16 -3.20 -47.38
CA ASP A 5 -1.22 -3.31 -46.27
C ASP A 5 -1.04 -1.90 -45.69
N SER A 6 -1.61 -1.65 -44.51
CA SER A 6 -1.39 -0.43 -43.74
C SER A 6 -0.47 -0.74 -42.57
N THR A 7 0.80 -0.95 -42.88
CA THR A 7 1.88 -0.82 -41.90
C THR A 7 1.95 0.66 -41.52
N ALA A 8 1.33 1.03 -40.40
CA ALA A 8 1.63 2.30 -39.76
C ALA A 8 3.13 2.28 -39.44
N GLU A 9 3.91 3.14 -40.10
CA GLU A 9 5.29 3.42 -39.70
C GLU A 9 5.26 3.85 -38.22
N GLU A 10 5.75 2.96 -37.35
CA GLU A 10 6.11 3.31 -35.98
C GLU A 10 7.24 4.34 -36.09
N ALA A 11 6.90 5.63 -36.00
CA ALA A 11 7.87 6.70 -36.02
C ALA A 11 8.95 6.43 -34.96
N ASP A 12 10.21 6.62 -35.34
CA ASP A 12 11.34 6.44 -34.42
C ASP A 12 11.08 7.25 -33.14
N PRO A 13 11.17 6.63 -31.95
CA PRO A 13 10.87 7.33 -30.71
C PRO A 13 11.81 8.54 -30.55
N ALA A 14 11.27 9.65 -30.06
CA ALA A 14 12.05 10.86 -29.81
C ALA A 14 13.30 10.52 -29.00
N LYS A 15 14.47 11.09 -29.37
CA LYS A 15 15.77 10.72 -28.77
C LYS A 15 15.80 10.87 -27.25
N CYS A 16 14.99 11.78 -26.71
CA CYS A 16 14.86 11.99 -25.27
C CYS A 16 14.27 10.77 -24.53
N LEU A 17 13.49 9.92 -25.20
CA LEU A 17 12.84 8.73 -24.63
C LEU A 17 13.78 7.54 -24.45
N ILE A 18 15.02 7.61 -24.94
CA ILE A 18 16.06 6.60 -24.67
C ILE A 18 16.37 6.51 -23.17
N ARG A 19 16.13 7.60 -22.42
CA ARG A 19 16.45 7.70 -21.00
C ARG A 19 15.33 7.19 -20.08
N GLY A 20 14.18 6.83 -20.63
CA GLY A 20 13.03 6.32 -19.88
C GLY A 20 11.71 6.98 -20.30
N ASP A 21 10.65 6.59 -19.60
CA ASP A 21 9.30 7.10 -19.83
C ASP A 21 9.18 8.56 -19.37
N VAL A 22 8.18 9.24 -19.93
CA VAL A 22 7.74 10.57 -19.52
C VAL A 22 6.30 10.51 -19.06
N PHE A 23 6.00 11.19 -17.96
CA PHE A 23 4.63 11.42 -17.49
C PHE A 23 4.33 12.93 -17.53
N ARG A 24 3.51 13.36 -18.49
CA ARG A 24 3.10 14.74 -18.71
C ARG A 24 1.80 15.04 -17.97
N LEU A 25 1.80 16.13 -17.20
CA LEU A 25 0.63 16.62 -16.46
C LEU A 25 0.19 17.96 -17.05
N LEU A 26 -1.10 18.08 -17.36
CA LEU A 26 -1.73 19.29 -17.89
C LEU A 26 -2.67 19.91 -16.85
N ASP A 27 -2.83 21.23 -16.92
CA ASP A 27 -3.82 22.04 -16.19
C ASP A 27 -3.76 21.97 -14.65
N LEU A 28 -2.54 21.78 -14.12
CA LEU A 28 -2.24 21.91 -12.68
C LEU A 28 -1.96 23.38 -12.31
N ASP A 29 -2.91 24.27 -12.60
CA ASP A 29 -2.76 25.74 -12.45
C ASP A 29 -2.87 26.23 -10.99
N GLY A 30 -3.07 25.29 -10.06
CA GLY A 30 -3.20 25.54 -8.63
C GLY A 30 -1.98 25.16 -7.80
N LYS A 31 -2.16 25.26 -6.48
CA LYS A 31 -1.22 24.71 -5.50
C LYS A 31 -1.53 23.23 -5.33
N PHE A 32 -0.62 22.38 -5.75
CA PHE A 32 -0.69 20.94 -5.70
C PHE A 32 0.50 20.38 -4.93
N MET A 33 0.28 19.25 -4.29
CA MET A 33 1.31 18.30 -3.91
C MET A 33 1.24 17.15 -4.91
N ILE A 34 2.38 16.82 -5.51
CA ILE A 34 2.49 15.78 -6.53
C ILE A 34 3.51 14.78 -6.01
N GLY A 35 3.07 13.56 -5.78
CA GLY A 35 3.95 12.45 -5.50
C GLY A 35 4.25 11.65 -6.75
N HIS A 36 5.49 11.21 -6.87
CA HIS A 36 5.92 10.24 -7.86
C HIS A 36 6.84 9.25 -7.14
N ASP A 37 6.30 8.06 -6.88
CA ASP A 37 6.91 7.03 -6.04
C ASP A 37 7.28 7.58 -4.64
N ASN A 38 8.57 7.60 -4.30
CA ASN A 38 9.05 8.16 -3.05
C ASN A 38 9.32 9.67 -3.10
N MET A 39 9.17 10.30 -4.25
CA MET A 39 9.38 11.73 -4.43
C MET A 39 8.08 12.47 -4.15
N THR A 40 8.16 13.61 -3.47
CA THR A 40 7.02 14.53 -3.32
C THR A 40 7.47 15.94 -3.65
N VAL A 41 6.73 16.61 -4.52
CA VAL A 41 7.04 17.97 -4.98
C VAL A 41 5.79 18.84 -4.86
N SER A 42 5.94 20.10 -4.45
CA SER A 42 4.84 21.06 -4.33
C SER A 42 4.92 22.16 -5.40
N THR A 43 3.79 22.48 -6.04
CA THR A 43 3.68 23.62 -6.98
C THR A 43 3.53 24.93 -6.19
N ASN A 44 4.62 25.42 -5.59
CA ASN A 44 4.59 26.68 -4.83
C ASN A 44 4.76 27.92 -5.72
N THR A 45 5.60 27.86 -6.74
CA THR A 45 5.98 29.02 -7.56
C THR A 45 6.04 28.75 -9.06
N LYS A 46 6.15 27.49 -9.47
CA LYS A 46 6.13 27.08 -10.89
C LYS A 46 5.18 25.91 -11.09
N PRO A 47 4.41 25.88 -12.19
CA PRO A 47 3.64 24.71 -12.56
C PRO A 47 4.59 23.53 -12.76
N ILE A 48 4.22 22.37 -12.24
CA ILE A 48 4.96 21.14 -12.49
C ILE A 48 4.35 20.51 -13.74
N CYS A 49 5.14 20.49 -14.80
CA CYS A 49 4.72 19.98 -16.10
C CYS A 49 4.73 18.44 -16.17
N GLY A 50 5.36 17.76 -15.20
CA GLY A 50 5.46 16.31 -15.16
C GLY A 50 6.89 15.82 -14.91
N PHE A 51 7.11 14.55 -15.21
CA PHE A 51 8.34 13.81 -14.90
C PHE A 51 8.96 13.18 -16.15
N ARG A 52 10.28 13.04 -16.17
CA ARG A 52 11.06 12.40 -17.24
C ARG A 52 12.09 11.44 -16.68
N ASP A 53 12.71 10.65 -17.55
CA ASP A 53 13.75 9.67 -17.19
C ASP A 53 13.24 8.59 -16.24
N ILE A 54 11.96 8.24 -16.35
CA ILE A 54 11.32 7.25 -15.49
C ILE A 54 11.83 5.86 -15.92
N PRO A 55 12.51 5.10 -15.04
CA PRO A 55 13.11 3.81 -15.39
C PRO A 55 12.03 2.75 -15.66
N PRO A 56 12.39 1.57 -16.20
CA PRO A 56 11.47 0.44 -16.35
C PRO A 56 10.99 -0.11 -14.99
N GLY A 57 9.70 -0.48 -14.91
CA GLY A 57 9.08 -1.07 -13.73
C GLY A 57 7.74 -0.44 -13.34
N PRO A 58 7.18 -0.81 -12.18
CA PRO A 58 5.95 -0.22 -11.66
C PRO A 58 6.21 1.13 -11.00
N HIS A 59 5.33 2.09 -11.27
CA HIS A 59 5.38 3.44 -10.72
C HIS A 59 4.01 3.88 -10.25
N PHE A 60 4.00 4.78 -9.27
CA PHE A 60 2.80 5.38 -8.72
C PHE A 60 2.92 6.90 -8.66
N LEU A 61 2.13 7.58 -9.49
CA LEU A 61 2.02 9.03 -9.46
C LEU A 61 0.70 9.42 -8.82
N TRP A 62 0.72 10.35 -7.87
CA TRP A 62 -0.49 10.85 -7.24
C TRP A 62 -0.45 12.37 -7.11
N VAL A 63 -1.63 12.97 -7.04
CA VAL A 63 -1.81 14.41 -6.88
C VAL A 63 -2.78 14.69 -5.73
N GLN A 64 -2.53 15.81 -5.07
CA GLN A 64 -3.43 16.39 -4.07
C GLN A 64 -3.48 17.90 -4.31
N GLN A 65 -4.67 18.44 -4.56
CA GLN A 65 -4.86 19.89 -4.52
C GLN A 65 -4.68 20.36 -3.07
N ARG A 66 -3.94 21.44 -2.86
CA ARG A 66 -3.73 22.00 -1.51
C ARG A 66 -5.09 22.38 -0.92
N GLU A 67 -5.31 22.02 0.34
CA GLU A 67 -6.59 22.13 1.06
C GLU A 67 -7.65 21.06 0.71
N ALA A 68 -7.47 20.29 -0.37
CA ALA A 68 -8.32 19.15 -0.65
C ALA A 68 -7.98 17.98 0.29
N ILE A 69 -9.03 17.28 0.74
CA ILE A 69 -8.90 16.08 1.57
C ILE A 69 -8.64 14.84 0.68
N SER A 70 -9.14 14.85 -0.55
CA SER A 70 -8.98 13.73 -1.49
C SER A 70 -7.63 13.75 -2.20
N ARG A 71 -7.12 12.55 -2.49
CA ARG A 71 -5.98 12.30 -3.37
C ARG A 71 -6.40 11.32 -4.45
N CYS A 72 -5.91 11.52 -5.67
CA CYS A 72 -6.03 10.55 -6.73
C CYS A 72 -4.66 10.31 -7.39
N GLY A 73 -4.50 9.16 -8.03
CA GLY A 73 -3.24 8.80 -8.67
C GLY A 73 -3.37 7.67 -9.68
N TYR A 74 -2.30 7.46 -10.43
CA TYR A 74 -2.18 6.40 -11.41
C TYR A 74 -1.06 5.45 -11.02
N TRP A 75 -1.42 4.18 -10.95
CA TRP A 75 -0.44 3.11 -11.17
C TRP A 75 -0.16 2.99 -12.66
N TYR A 76 1.10 2.76 -13.04
CA TYR A 76 1.47 2.45 -14.42
C TYR A 76 2.77 1.66 -14.44
N ILE A 77 2.99 0.95 -15.55
CA ILE A 77 4.19 0.13 -15.75
C ILE A 77 4.92 0.65 -16.97
N THR A 78 6.20 0.96 -16.78
CA THR A 78 7.13 1.45 -17.78
C THR A 78 7.95 0.28 -18.32
N GLY A 79 8.28 0.31 -19.60
CA GLY A 79 9.08 -0.72 -20.26
C GLY A 79 10.46 -0.22 -20.66
N ASP A 80 11.22 -1.03 -21.39
CA ASP A 80 12.55 -0.65 -21.89
C ASP A 80 12.50 0.45 -22.96
N ARG A 81 11.35 0.62 -23.61
CA ARG A 81 11.12 1.66 -24.62
C ARG A 81 10.34 2.80 -24.00
N GLY A 82 10.96 3.98 -23.97
CA GLY A 82 10.37 5.20 -23.45
C GLY A 82 9.07 5.58 -24.17
N VAL A 83 8.01 5.83 -23.41
CA VAL A 83 6.73 6.37 -23.89
C VAL A 83 6.33 7.62 -23.12
N VAL A 84 5.56 8.47 -23.77
CA VAL A 84 4.97 9.66 -23.15
C VAL A 84 3.53 9.33 -22.73
N ARG A 85 3.24 9.33 -21.43
CA ARG A 85 1.88 9.32 -20.90
C ARG A 85 1.44 10.75 -20.63
N VAL A 86 0.20 11.07 -20.96
CA VAL A 86 -0.37 12.41 -20.77
C VAL A 86 -1.64 12.29 -19.95
N ARG A 87 -1.73 13.09 -18.89
CA ARG A 87 -2.93 13.21 -18.05
C ARG A 87 -3.23 14.68 -17.81
N GLN A 88 -4.51 14.98 -17.61
CA GLN A 88 -5.03 16.33 -17.45
C GLN A 88 -5.80 16.43 -16.15
N TRP A 89 -5.57 17.49 -15.40
CA TRP A 89 -6.37 17.78 -14.22
C TRP A 89 -7.75 18.29 -14.64
N ASP A 90 -8.79 17.60 -14.20
CA ASP A 90 -10.16 18.06 -14.33
C ASP A 90 -10.54 18.80 -13.04
N ALA A 91 -10.52 20.14 -13.10
CA ALA A 91 -10.85 20.99 -11.97
C ALA A 91 -12.34 20.92 -11.56
N TYR A 92 -13.22 20.45 -12.43
CA TYR A 92 -14.65 20.30 -12.10
C TYR A 92 -14.90 19.03 -11.29
N ASN A 93 -14.27 17.92 -11.69
CA ASN A 93 -14.39 16.63 -11.00
C ASN A 93 -13.31 16.41 -9.93
N GLU A 94 -12.39 17.36 -9.77
CA GLU A 94 -11.23 17.30 -8.86
C GLU A 94 -10.43 16.00 -9.00
N VAL A 95 -10.21 15.57 -10.24
CA VAL A 95 -9.56 14.29 -10.57
C VAL A 95 -8.53 14.46 -11.67
N LEU A 96 -7.44 13.70 -11.57
CA LEU A 96 -6.49 13.57 -12.67
C LEU A 96 -7.04 12.55 -13.67
N GLY A 97 -7.48 13.02 -14.84
CA GLY A 97 -8.16 12.23 -15.85
C GLY A 97 -7.35 12.04 -17.14
N ASP A 98 -7.94 11.27 -18.05
CA ASP A 98 -7.50 11.26 -19.45
C ASP A 98 -7.75 12.62 -20.09
N VAL A 99 -6.88 12.99 -21.03
CA VAL A 99 -7.04 14.22 -21.81
C VAL A 99 -8.30 14.12 -22.67
N ALA A 100 -9.11 15.18 -22.67
CA ALA A 100 -10.41 15.19 -23.38
C ALA A 100 -10.28 14.89 -24.90
N SER A 101 -9.14 15.22 -25.50
CA SER A 101 -8.90 15.10 -26.94
C SER A 101 -7.68 14.24 -27.27
N GLN A 102 -7.89 13.19 -28.08
CA GLN A 102 -6.80 12.37 -28.62
C GLN A 102 -5.87 13.16 -29.56
N PHE A 103 -6.37 14.24 -30.18
CA PHE A 103 -5.52 15.14 -30.96
C PHE A 103 -4.52 15.86 -30.07
N GLU A 104 -4.96 16.33 -28.90
CA GLU A 104 -4.10 16.99 -27.92
C GLU A 104 -3.05 16.03 -27.36
N VAL A 105 -3.42 14.78 -27.06
CA VAL A 105 -2.45 13.75 -26.66
C VAL A 105 -1.35 13.59 -27.71
N ARG A 106 -1.72 13.49 -29.00
CA ARG A 106 -0.74 13.37 -30.10
C ARG A 106 0.15 14.60 -30.21
N MET A 107 -0.43 15.79 -30.04
CA MET A 107 0.32 17.05 -30.06
C MET A 107 1.34 17.13 -28.91
N GLN A 108 0.94 16.76 -27.68
CA GLN A 108 1.86 16.72 -26.53
C GLN A 108 2.99 15.70 -26.74
N LYS A 109 2.66 14.54 -27.32
CA LYS A 109 3.66 13.51 -27.68
C LYS A 109 4.65 14.03 -28.75
N ALA A 110 4.15 14.68 -29.79
CA ALA A 110 4.99 15.21 -30.87
C ALA A 110 5.91 16.37 -30.41
N ASN A 111 5.44 17.17 -29.44
CA ASN A 111 6.18 18.32 -28.92
C ASN A 111 7.09 17.98 -27.73
N ILE A 112 7.27 16.69 -27.40
CA ILE A 112 7.98 16.28 -26.18
C ILE A 112 9.40 16.87 -26.10
N ASP A 113 10.14 16.89 -27.20
CA ASP A 113 11.53 17.40 -27.24
C ASP A 113 11.62 18.87 -26.80
N THR A 114 10.60 19.68 -27.10
CA THR A 114 10.56 21.10 -26.73
C THR A 114 10.34 21.31 -25.24
N ILE A 115 9.50 20.47 -24.62
CA ILE A 115 9.12 20.61 -23.21
C ILE A 115 9.98 19.75 -22.27
N TYR A 116 10.76 18.82 -22.81
CA TYR A 116 11.48 17.81 -22.02
C TYR A 116 12.42 18.43 -20.97
N SER A 117 13.06 19.57 -21.26
CA SER A 117 13.91 20.27 -20.29
C SER A 117 13.15 20.87 -19.10
N GLU A 118 11.85 21.09 -19.24
CA GLU A 118 10.98 21.65 -18.20
C GLU A 118 10.44 20.57 -17.25
N LEU A 119 10.55 19.29 -17.63
CA LEU A 119 10.11 18.16 -16.83
C LEU A 119 11.11 17.84 -15.71
N ILE A 120 10.58 17.40 -14.57
CA ILE A 120 11.37 16.99 -13.42
C ILE A 120 12.06 15.64 -13.74
N PRO A 121 13.40 15.56 -13.70
CA PRO A 121 14.08 14.26 -13.81
C PRO A 121 13.70 13.36 -12.65
N TYR A 122 13.37 12.12 -12.94
CA TYR A 122 13.13 11.10 -11.94
C TYR A 122 14.42 10.81 -11.17
N SER A 123 14.39 11.02 -9.86
CA SER A 123 15.53 10.79 -8.99
C SER A 123 15.06 10.41 -7.59
N LEU A 124 15.06 9.11 -7.29
CA LEU A 124 14.70 8.60 -5.97
C LEU A 124 15.70 9.02 -4.86
N GLY A 125 16.83 9.66 -5.21
CA GLY A 125 17.91 10.08 -4.29
C GLY A 125 18.05 11.60 -4.06
N GLY A 126 17.08 12.43 -4.44
CA GLY A 126 17.23 13.88 -4.43
C GLY A 126 16.92 14.56 -3.10
N GLY A 127 17.91 14.69 -2.19
CA GLY A 127 17.79 15.65 -1.08
C GLY A 127 18.66 15.50 0.18
N ARG A 128 19.47 14.44 0.35
CA ARG A 128 20.45 14.40 1.46
C ARG A 128 21.83 14.74 0.93
N ASN A 129 22.34 15.92 1.31
CA ASN A 129 23.78 16.20 1.32
C ASN A 129 24.44 15.24 2.32
N SER A 130 24.63 13.99 1.90
CA SER A 130 25.46 13.03 2.61
C SER A 130 26.90 13.37 2.26
N THR A 131 27.52 14.21 3.08
CA THR A 131 28.98 14.19 3.21
C THR A 131 29.39 12.73 3.45
N PRO A 132 30.38 12.19 2.74
CA PRO A 132 30.83 10.82 2.97
C PRO A 132 31.47 10.78 4.37
N ASN A 133 30.68 10.35 5.36
CA ASN A 133 31.17 10.18 6.71
C ASN A 133 32.02 8.91 6.70
N LEU A 134 33.34 9.10 6.58
CA LEU A 134 34.36 8.07 6.43
C LEU A 134 34.60 7.27 7.73
N LYS A 135 33.55 6.98 8.50
CA LYS A 135 33.60 6.25 9.77
C LYS A 135 32.42 5.30 9.90
N SER A 136 32.51 4.17 9.21
CA SER A 136 31.73 2.97 9.51
C SER A 136 32.48 1.76 8.96
N THR A 137 33.45 1.27 9.74
CA THR A 137 34.20 0.04 9.45
C THR A 137 33.93 -1.01 10.52
N LEU A 138 32.68 -1.07 11.00
CA LEU A 138 32.18 -2.10 11.92
C LEU A 138 30.71 -2.42 11.58
N GLN A 139 30.52 -3.55 10.88
CA GLN A 139 29.35 -4.44 10.82
C GLN A 139 27.93 -3.91 11.11
N SER A 140 27.04 -4.00 10.11
CA SER A 140 25.77 -4.73 10.24
C SER A 140 25.32 -5.27 8.87
N GLN A 141 24.84 -6.52 8.83
CA GLN A 141 24.19 -7.16 7.69
C GLN A 141 22.78 -6.58 7.46
N SER A 142 22.68 -5.25 7.34
CA SER A 142 21.41 -4.58 7.05
C SER A 142 21.03 -4.81 5.57
N PRO A 143 19.75 -5.05 5.23
CA PRO A 143 19.33 -5.15 3.84
C PRO A 143 19.65 -3.87 3.05
N ASN A 144 20.08 -4.03 1.79
CA ASN A 144 20.52 -2.91 0.94
C ASN A 144 19.45 -1.81 0.72
N PHE A 145 18.16 -2.14 0.86
CA PHE A 145 17.08 -1.17 0.72
C PHE A 145 17.03 -0.13 1.85
N GLU A 146 17.62 -0.38 3.03
CA GLU A 146 17.68 0.64 4.11
C GLU A 146 18.44 1.90 3.67
N THR A 147 19.37 1.76 2.70
CA THR A 147 20.28 2.83 2.28
C THR A 147 20.07 3.34 0.86
N ASP A 148 19.42 2.55 0.01
CA ASP A 148 19.22 2.87 -1.40
C ASP A 148 17.72 3.04 -1.70
N PRO A 149 17.26 4.27 -1.99
CA PRO A 149 15.88 4.55 -2.32
C PRO A 149 15.34 3.80 -3.56
N ALA A 150 16.20 3.48 -4.53
CA ALA A 150 15.79 2.71 -5.72
C ALA A 150 15.56 1.24 -5.38
N ILE A 151 16.44 0.64 -4.57
CA ILE A 151 16.24 -0.73 -4.07
C ILE A 151 15.02 -0.77 -3.15
N MET A 152 14.76 0.28 -2.36
CA MET A 152 13.55 0.41 -1.55
C MET A 152 12.30 0.39 -2.42
N TRP A 153 12.21 1.27 -3.43
CA TRP A 153 11.04 1.32 -4.31
C TRP A 153 10.81 -0.01 -5.03
N HIS A 154 11.87 -0.63 -5.54
CA HIS A 154 11.79 -1.96 -6.14
C HIS A 154 11.25 -3.00 -5.13
N SER A 155 11.74 -2.99 -3.89
CA SER A 155 11.28 -3.92 -2.84
C SER A 155 9.80 -3.74 -2.49
N LEU A 156 9.28 -2.51 -2.62
CA LEU A 156 7.88 -2.18 -2.37
C LEU A 156 6.96 -2.48 -3.56
N THR A 157 7.50 -2.74 -4.75
CA THR A 157 6.72 -2.87 -5.99
C THR A 157 7.03 -4.12 -6.81
N ALA A 158 8.00 -4.95 -6.40
CA ALA A 158 8.52 -6.06 -7.20
C ALA A 158 7.48 -7.07 -7.71
N ALA A 159 6.34 -7.21 -7.04
CA ALA A 159 5.28 -8.13 -7.43
C ALA A 159 4.13 -7.43 -8.18
N ILE A 160 4.07 -6.10 -8.17
CA ILE A 160 3.04 -5.33 -8.89
C ILE A 160 3.24 -5.51 -10.39
N SER A 161 2.23 -6.06 -11.04
CA SER A 161 2.23 -6.35 -12.48
C SER A 161 0.98 -5.82 -13.15
N GLU A 162 1.00 -5.69 -14.48
CA GLU A 162 -0.16 -5.26 -15.27
C GLU A 162 -1.33 -6.24 -15.06
N ARG A 163 -1.01 -7.53 -15.00
CA ARG A 163 -1.99 -8.58 -14.71
C ARG A 163 -2.67 -8.36 -13.35
N PHE A 164 -1.87 -8.08 -12.32
CA PHE A 164 -2.40 -7.78 -10.97
C PHE A 164 -3.25 -6.51 -10.98
N LEU A 165 -2.76 -5.42 -11.57
CA LEU A 165 -3.46 -4.14 -11.64
C LEU A 165 -4.79 -4.26 -12.39
N ASN A 166 -4.79 -4.99 -13.51
CA ASN A 166 -6.00 -5.29 -14.26
C ASN A 166 -7.04 -6.04 -13.43
N ARG A 167 -6.60 -6.99 -12.59
CA ARG A 167 -7.46 -7.79 -11.72
C ARG A 167 -8.02 -6.95 -10.56
N VAL A 168 -7.14 -6.26 -9.83
CA VAL A 168 -7.53 -5.55 -8.60
C VAL A 168 -8.41 -4.35 -8.89
N THR A 169 -8.21 -3.68 -10.04
CA THR A 169 -9.01 -2.49 -10.42
C THR A 169 -10.17 -2.82 -11.36
N ASN A 170 -10.22 -4.05 -11.89
CA ASN A 170 -11.15 -4.47 -12.93
C ASN A 170 -11.11 -3.60 -14.22
N LYS A 171 -9.97 -2.96 -14.52
CA LYS A 171 -9.73 -2.18 -15.74
C LYS A 171 -8.77 -2.95 -16.64
N LYS A 172 -9.07 -3.11 -17.93
CA LYS A 172 -8.23 -3.85 -18.89
C LYS A 172 -7.93 -3.00 -20.11
N GLY A 173 -6.75 -3.18 -20.70
CA GLY A 173 -6.35 -2.47 -21.93
C GLY A 173 -6.10 -0.98 -21.71
N VAL A 174 -5.75 -0.59 -20.49
CA VAL A 174 -5.38 0.78 -20.11
C VAL A 174 -3.87 0.88 -19.95
N ASP A 175 -3.30 2.07 -20.22
CA ASP A 175 -1.87 2.34 -20.05
C ASP A 175 -1.50 2.80 -18.63
N ALA A 176 -2.50 3.12 -17.82
CA ALA A 176 -2.39 3.44 -16.41
C ALA A 176 -3.73 3.22 -15.67
N TRP A 177 -3.67 2.86 -14.40
CA TRP A 177 -4.80 2.54 -13.55
C TRP A 177 -5.06 3.65 -12.53
N LEU A 178 -6.10 4.46 -12.77
CA LEU A 178 -6.57 5.49 -11.84
C LEU A 178 -7.08 4.84 -10.55
N ILE A 179 -6.63 5.38 -9.41
CA ILE A 179 -7.07 5.06 -8.05
C ILE A 179 -7.30 6.35 -7.28
N ASP A 180 -8.33 6.36 -6.44
CA ASP A 180 -8.71 7.50 -5.59
C ASP A 180 -8.73 7.13 -4.11
N SER A 181 -8.56 8.12 -3.23
CA SER A 181 -8.71 7.97 -1.78
C SER A 181 -10.10 7.45 -1.36
N SER A 182 -11.12 7.62 -2.20
CA SER A 182 -12.50 7.18 -2.01
C SER A 182 -12.83 5.80 -2.60
N ASP A 183 -11.92 5.18 -3.36
CA ASP A 183 -12.13 3.81 -3.88
C ASP A 183 -12.38 2.83 -2.74
N CYS A 184 -13.31 1.90 -2.95
CA CYS A 184 -13.82 0.99 -1.92
C CYS A 184 -13.64 -0.48 -2.31
N VAL A 185 -13.79 -1.40 -1.35
CA VAL A 185 -13.70 -2.84 -1.63
C VAL A 185 -14.89 -3.28 -2.48
N LYS A 186 -14.64 -4.11 -3.51
CA LYS A 186 -15.68 -4.75 -4.29
C LYS A 186 -16.54 -5.63 -3.39
N TRP A 187 -17.84 -5.36 -3.42
CA TRP A 187 -18.82 -6.19 -2.75
C TRP A 187 -19.01 -7.51 -3.49
N ASP A 188 -18.75 -8.64 -2.83
CA ASP A 188 -19.35 -9.89 -3.24
C ASP A 188 -20.77 -9.96 -2.64
N GLY A 189 -21.77 -10.18 -3.49
CA GLY A 189 -23.17 -10.27 -3.07
C GLY A 189 -23.50 -11.49 -2.20
N ASN A 190 -22.51 -12.12 -1.57
CA ASN A 190 -22.63 -13.40 -0.87
C ASN A 190 -22.31 -13.31 0.63
N SER A 191 -21.94 -12.14 1.14
CA SER A 191 -21.89 -11.90 2.59
C SER A 191 -23.30 -11.69 3.13
N ASN A 192 -23.59 -12.21 4.34
CA ASN A 192 -24.85 -11.99 5.07
C ASN A 192 -25.07 -10.53 5.49
N MET A 193 -24.25 -9.61 4.98
CA MET A 193 -24.40 -8.19 5.19
C MET A 193 -25.38 -7.63 4.15
N PRO A 194 -26.21 -6.65 4.52
CA PRO A 194 -27.00 -5.91 3.54
C PRO A 194 -26.09 -5.30 2.47
N GLN A 195 -26.59 -5.19 1.23
CA GLN A 195 -25.86 -4.50 0.17
C GLN A 195 -25.33 -3.16 0.71
N PRO A 196 -24.10 -2.73 0.37
CA PRO A 196 -23.55 -1.49 0.88
C PRO A 196 -24.49 -0.32 0.68
N LEU A 197 -25.27 -0.28 -0.41
CA LEU A 197 -26.27 0.77 -0.66
C LEU A 197 -27.52 0.70 0.24
N ALA A 198 -27.88 -0.48 0.77
CA ALA A 198 -29.07 -0.68 1.59
C ALA A 198 -28.88 -0.27 3.06
N THR A 199 -27.65 -0.21 3.55
CA THR A 199 -27.28 0.26 4.90
C THR A 199 -26.21 1.34 4.91
N ALA A 200 -25.81 1.84 3.74
CA ALA A 200 -24.86 2.93 3.66
C ALA A 200 -25.46 4.19 4.28
N THR A 201 -24.66 4.82 5.14
CA THR A 201 -24.81 6.25 5.40
C THR A 201 -24.75 7.01 4.06
N VAL A 202 -25.36 8.19 3.99
CA VAL A 202 -25.35 9.04 2.76
C VAL A 202 -23.93 9.22 2.21
N SER A 203 -22.92 9.27 3.08
CA SER A 203 -21.50 9.37 2.72
C SER A 203 -20.92 8.09 2.10
N GLN A 204 -21.31 6.90 2.57
CA GLN A 204 -20.91 5.61 1.98
C GLN A 204 -21.61 5.36 0.63
N ALA A 205 -22.89 5.74 0.51
CA ALA A 205 -23.65 5.63 -0.73
C ALA A 205 -23.05 6.53 -1.81
N TYR A 206 -22.61 7.73 -1.44
CA TYR A 206 -21.86 8.64 -2.32
C TYR A 206 -20.51 8.04 -2.74
N LYS A 207 -19.71 7.49 -1.80
CA LYS A 207 -18.43 6.83 -2.12
C LYS A 207 -18.60 5.61 -3.04
N LEU A 208 -19.67 4.84 -2.90
CA LEU A 208 -20.00 3.72 -3.80
C LEU A 208 -20.50 4.19 -5.17
N ALA A 209 -21.14 5.37 -5.22
CA ALA A 209 -21.62 5.97 -6.46
C ALA A 209 -20.50 6.68 -7.25
N VAL A 210 -19.44 7.12 -6.57
CA VAL A 210 -18.35 7.94 -7.14
C VAL A 210 -17.02 7.18 -7.27
N GLY A 211 -16.69 6.31 -6.31
CA GLY A 211 -15.44 5.54 -6.27
C GLY A 211 -15.52 4.23 -7.05
N SER A 212 -14.39 3.80 -7.61
CA SER A 212 -14.24 2.49 -8.22
C SER A 212 -14.05 1.39 -7.17
N MET A 213 -14.40 0.16 -7.54
CA MET A 213 -14.36 -0.98 -6.62
C MET A 213 -13.09 -1.82 -6.81
N LEU A 214 -12.36 -2.03 -5.73
CA LEU A 214 -11.12 -2.82 -5.66
C LEU A 214 -11.40 -4.29 -5.32
N ASN A 215 -10.93 -5.18 -6.18
CA ASN A 215 -11.16 -6.63 -6.08
C ASN A 215 -9.99 -7.33 -5.37
N PHE A 216 -10.01 -7.31 -4.04
CA PHE A 216 -9.00 -7.96 -3.19
C PHE A 216 -9.22 -9.48 -3.05
N LEU A 217 -8.15 -10.22 -2.75
CA LEU A 217 -8.12 -11.68 -2.73
C LEU A 217 -8.81 -12.29 -1.49
N PHE A 218 -8.62 -11.67 -0.32
CA PHE A 218 -9.01 -12.27 0.98
C PHE A 218 -10.22 -11.60 1.65
N SER A 219 -10.99 -10.78 0.94
CA SER A 219 -12.09 -10.00 1.54
C SER A 219 -13.13 -10.87 2.28
N GLN A 220 -13.43 -12.06 1.76
CA GLN A 220 -14.35 -13.03 2.40
C GLN A 220 -13.72 -13.73 3.61
N ASP A 221 -12.42 -14.01 3.56
CA ASP A 221 -11.71 -14.71 4.64
C ASP A 221 -11.69 -13.90 5.93
N PHE A 222 -11.66 -12.57 5.84
CA PHE A 222 -11.59 -11.72 7.02
C PHE A 222 -12.84 -11.79 7.89
N GLN A 223 -14.03 -11.94 7.30
CA GLN A 223 -15.27 -12.15 8.05
C GLN A 223 -15.23 -13.50 8.78
N THR A 224 -14.79 -14.56 8.07
CA THR A 224 -14.67 -15.90 8.65
C THR A 224 -13.67 -15.90 9.80
N LEU A 225 -12.52 -15.23 9.64
CA LEU A 225 -11.49 -15.14 10.67
C LEU A 225 -11.94 -14.27 11.85
N ARG A 226 -12.71 -13.19 11.63
CA ARG A 226 -13.34 -12.41 12.70
C ARG A 226 -14.27 -13.27 13.56
N LEU A 227 -15.13 -14.06 12.93
CA LEU A 227 -16.04 -14.97 13.67
C LEU A 227 -15.28 -16.03 14.48
N LEU A 228 -14.17 -16.54 13.94
CA LEU A 228 -13.30 -17.48 14.65
C LEU A 228 -12.60 -16.82 15.84
N ASP A 229 -12.20 -15.55 15.72
CA ASP A 229 -11.57 -14.78 16.78
C ASP A 229 -12.57 -14.45 17.93
N ILE A 230 -13.84 -14.17 17.61
CA ILE A 230 -14.92 -13.93 18.59
C ILE A 230 -15.33 -15.22 19.32
N GLY A 231 -15.22 -16.37 18.66
CA GLY A 231 -15.68 -17.68 19.15
C GLY A 231 -14.95 -18.25 20.38
N GLY A 232 -13.98 -17.53 20.97
CA GLY A 232 -13.52 -17.77 22.34
C GLY A 232 -12.89 -19.13 22.64
N SER A 233 -12.36 -19.86 21.65
CA SER A 233 -11.55 -21.04 21.96
C SER A 233 -10.12 -20.61 22.26
N ASN A 234 -9.57 -21.05 23.40
CA ASN A 234 -8.17 -20.92 23.84
C ASN A 234 -7.15 -21.61 22.89
N GLN A 235 -7.39 -21.62 21.59
CA GLN A 235 -6.51 -22.20 20.58
C GLN A 235 -5.64 -21.09 19.98
N ALA A 236 -4.35 -21.38 19.84
CA ALA A 236 -3.40 -20.58 19.09
C ALA A 236 -4.05 -20.00 17.81
N ALA A 237 -3.79 -18.71 17.52
CA ALA A 237 -4.36 -18.01 16.37
C ALA A 237 -4.38 -18.94 15.14
N VAL A 238 -5.57 -19.14 14.56
CA VAL A 238 -5.80 -20.15 13.52
C VAL A 238 -4.79 -20.00 12.39
N ASP A 239 -4.01 -21.06 12.14
CA ASP A 239 -3.02 -21.07 11.07
C ASP A 239 -3.70 -20.89 9.70
N THR A 240 -3.36 -19.82 8.99
CA THR A 240 -3.98 -19.45 7.70
C THR A 240 -3.24 -19.97 6.47
N SER A 241 -2.18 -20.77 6.66
CA SER A 241 -1.39 -21.36 5.56
C SER A 241 -2.27 -22.14 4.57
N THR A 242 -3.29 -22.85 5.05
CA THR A 242 -4.21 -23.62 4.20
C THR A 242 -5.13 -22.74 3.36
N ARG A 243 -5.50 -21.54 3.85
CA ARG A 243 -6.29 -20.57 3.09
C ARG A 243 -5.50 -20.03 1.91
N ILE A 244 -4.23 -19.68 2.14
CA ILE A 244 -3.30 -19.27 1.07
C ILE A 244 -3.17 -20.38 0.01
N LEU A 245 -2.97 -21.63 0.44
CA LEU A 245 -2.88 -22.76 -0.50
C LEU A 245 -4.19 -23.01 -1.26
N ALA A 246 -5.35 -22.85 -0.61
CA ALA A 246 -6.65 -23.01 -1.27
C ALA A 246 -6.84 -21.96 -2.38
N LEU A 247 -6.45 -20.70 -2.11
CA LEU A 247 -6.48 -19.62 -3.09
C LEU A 247 -5.55 -19.92 -4.28
N LEU A 248 -4.29 -20.29 -4.01
CA LEU A 248 -3.30 -20.59 -5.06
C LEU A 248 -3.66 -21.84 -5.90
N ASN A 249 -4.42 -22.78 -5.33
CA ASN A 249 -4.88 -23.97 -6.05
C ASN A 249 -6.23 -23.76 -6.74
N SER A 250 -6.85 -22.58 -6.61
CA SER A 250 -8.11 -22.29 -7.27
C SER A 250 -7.94 -22.30 -8.80
N LYS A 251 -8.90 -22.91 -9.50
CA LYS A 251 -8.88 -23.01 -10.97
C LYS A 251 -9.58 -21.82 -11.65
N THR A 252 -10.26 -20.97 -10.89
CA THR A 252 -11.15 -19.94 -11.44
C THR A 252 -10.41 -18.68 -11.86
N ASP A 253 -9.37 -18.32 -11.12
CA ASP A 253 -8.46 -17.22 -11.41
C ASP A 253 -7.05 -17.79 -11.27
N ALA A 254 -6.18 -17.60 -12.25
CA ALA A 254 -4.84 -18.18 -12.23
C ALA A 254 -3.90 -17.46 -11.22
N ILE A 255 -4.34 -17.27 -9.99
CA ILE A 255 -3.64 -16.53 -8.92
C ILE A 255 -2.29 -17.20 -8.65
N GLY A 256 -1.21 -16.42 -8.79
CA GLY A 256 0.14 -16.86 -8.48
C GLY A 256 0.62 -16.39 -7.11
N ASP A 257 1.79 -16.88 -6.70
CA ASP A 257 2.48 -16.41 -5.48
C ASP A 257 2.68 -14.89 -5.51
N ASP A 258 3.01 -14.33 -6.69
CA ASP A 258 3.20 -12.89 -6.89
C ASP A 258 1.92 -12.08 -6.67
N ASP A 259 0.73 -12.63 -6.92
CA ASP A 259 -0.54 -11.89 -6.73
C ASP A 259 -0.79 -11.56 -5.25
N ILE A 260 -0.35 -12.42 -4.32
CA ILE A 260 -0.49 -12.21 -2.88
C ILE A 260 0.50 -11.14 -2.41
N ALA A 261 1.76 -11.23 -2.85
CA ALA A 261 2.77 -10.22 -2.55
C ALA A 261 2.39 -8.86 -3.16
N ALA A 262 1.86 -8.85 -4.38
CA ALA A 262 1.38 -7.65 -5.07
C ALA A 262 0.22 -6.99 -4.32
N GLU A 263 -0.72 -7.77 -3.75
CA GLU A 263 -1.80 -7.19 -2.95
C GLU A 263 -1.27 -6.54 -1.66
N LEU A 264 -0.32 -7.18 -0.98
CA LEU A 264 0.35 -6.60 0.19
C LEU A 264 1.08 -5.29 -0.17
N GLN A 265 1.76 -5.24 -1.31
CA GLN A 265 2.47 -4.06 -1.83
C GLN A 265 1.51 -2.93 -2.24
N PHE A 266 0.50 -3.25 -3.04
CA PHE A 266 -0.49 -2.31 -3.56
C PHE A 266 -1.31 -1.66 -2.46
N THR A 267 -1.81 -2.46 -1.51
CA THR A 267 -2.65 -1.97 -0.41
C THR A 267 -1.85 -1.06 0.53
N PHE A 268 -0.59 -1.39 0.79
CA PHE A 268 0.32 -0.52 1.54
C PHE A 268 0.53 0.83 0.83
N LEU A 269 1.04 0.81 -0.40
CA LEU A 269 1.43 2.03 -1.11
C LEU A 269 0.22 2.92 -1.41
N THR A 270 -0.88 2.32 -1.89
CA THR A 270 -2.13 3.06 -2.15
C THR A 270 -2.72 3.61 -0.87
N GLY A 271 -2.75 2.82 0.21
CA GLY A 271 -3.25 3.24 1.50
C GLY A 271 -2.43 4.38 2.11
N THR A 272 -1.10 4.27 2.10
CA THR A 272 -0.21 5.27 2.69
C THR A 272 -0.12 6.55 1.84
N HIS A 273 -0.05 6.45 0.52
CA HIS A 273 0.09 7.62 -0.34
C HIS A 273 -1.22 8.34 -0.61
N LEU A 274 -2.34 7.64 -0.78
CA LEU A 274 -3.64 8.28 -1.01
C LEU A 274 -4.45 8.50 0.26
N GLY A 275 -4.08 7.89 1.38
CA GLY A 275 -4.96 7.82 2.55
C GLY A 275 -6.19 6.95 2.28
N ASN A 276 -6.12 6.03 1.32
CA ASN A 276 -7.26 5.18 0.96
C ASN A 276 -7.58 4.21 2.11
N ALA A 277 -8.75 4.40 2.74
CA ALA A 277 -9.14 3.63 3.92
C ALA A 277 -9.31 2.13 3.62
N ALA A 278 -9.92 1.77 2.48
CA ALA A 278 -10.12 0.38 2.08
C ALA A 278 -8.79 -0.38 1.94
N CYS A 279 -7.78 0.28 1.36
CA CYS A 279 -6.44 -0.27 1.22
C CYS A 279 -5.72 -0.39 2.58
N LEU A 280 -5.82 0.60 3.46
CA LEU A 280 -5.23 0.53 4.80
C LEU A 280 -5.87 -0.59 5.64
N GLU A 281 -7.19 -0.77 5.57
CA GLU A 281 -7.88 -1.86 6.24
C GLU A 281 -7.49 -3.23 5.66
N GLN A 282 -7.46 -3.33 4.33
CA GLN A 282 -7.01 -4.55 3.65
C GLN A 282 -5.58 -4.90 4.07
N TRP A 283 -4.66 -3.94 4.09
CA TRP A 283 -3.28 -4.15 4.50
C TRP A 283 -3.17 -4.67 5.94
N TRP A 284 -3.87 -4.04 6.89
CA TRP A 284 -3.88 -4.49 8.28
C TRP A 284 -4.42 -5.91 8.44
N ASN A 285 -5.51 -6.23 7.73
CA ASN A 285 -6.09 -7.56 7.74
C ASN A 285 -5.15 -8.59 7.09
N LEU A 286 -4.50 -8.27 5.97
CA LEU A 286 -3.50 -9.13 5.34
C LEU A 286 -2.35 -9.44 6.31
N VAL A 287 -1.76 -8.41 6.93
CA VAL A 287 -0.62 -8.59 7.83
C VAL A 287 -1.02 -9.40 9.07
N LEU A 288 -2.07 -8.98 9.79
CA LEU A 288 -2.42 -9.55 11.09
C LEU A 288 -3.19 -10.86 11.02
N LYS A 289 -3.97 -11.07 9.96
CA LYS A 289 -4.87 -12.24 9.84
C LYS A 289 -4.37 -13.28 8.84
N ILE A 290 -3.53 -12.91 7.86
CA ILE A 290 -3.03 -13.84 6.84
C ILE A 290 -1.52 -14.06 7.01
N VAL A 291 -0.70 -13.04 6.76
CA VAL A 291 0.77 -13.19 6.70
C VAL A 291 1.32 -13.70 8.03
N LEU A 292 1.05 -13.00 9.14
CA LEU A 292 1.57 -13.36 10.47
C LEU A 292 0.81 -14.51 11.15
N ARG A 293 -0.19 -15.09 10.48
CA ARG A 293 -0.86 -16.34 10.93
C ARG A 293 -0.57 -17.53 10.02
N SER A 294 0.24 -17.37 8.97
CA SER A 294 0.55 -18.44 8.00
C SER A 294 1.77 -19.28 8.40
N TYR A 295 1.73 -19.91 9.58
CA TYR A 295 2.92 -20.53 10.21
C TYR A 295 3.53 -21.67 9.39
N LYS A 296 2.71 -22.54 8.79
CA LYS A 296 3.17 -23.68 7.98
C LYS A 296 3.65 -23.30 6.58
N LEU A 297 3.38 -22.07 6.14
CA LEU A 297 3.75 -21.62 4.81
C LEU A 297 5.27 -21.59 4.61
N CYS A 298 6.04 -21.35 5.68
CA CYS A 298 7.51 -21.42 5.63
C CYS A 298 8.02 -22.80 5.17
N LEU A 299 7.27 -23.88 5.42
CA LEU A 299 7.63 -25.22 4.97
C LEU A 299 7.06 -25.55 3.58
N TRP A 300 5.83 -25.13 3.30
CA TRP A 300 5.09 -25.51 2.09
C TRP A 300 5.37 -24.65 0.87
N ARG A 301 5.62 -23.35 1.09
CA ARG A 301 5.90 -22.32 0.07
C ARG A 301 6.94 -21.33 0.62
N PRO A 302 8.18 -21.78 0.92
CA PRO A 302 9.20 -20.94 1.57
C PRO A 302 9.53 -19.66 0.78
N ALA A 303 9.56 -19.72 -0.56
CA ALA A 303 9.80 -18.56 -1.42
C ALA A 303 8.74 -17.46 -1.24
N LEU A 304 7.45 -17.81 -1.28
CA LEU A 304 6.34 -16.89 -1.01
C LEU A 304 6.42 -16.32 0.40
N CYS A 305 6.64 -17.17 1.40
CA CYS A 305 6.77 -16.76 2.80
C CYS A 305 7.93 -15.75 2.97
N CYS A 306 9.09 -16.03 2.38
CA CYS A 306 10.25 -15.14 2.37
C CYS A 306 9.93 -13.80 1.69
N SER A 307 9.23 -13.83 0.55
CA SER A 307 8.82 -12.62 -0.18
C SER A 307 7.89 -11.73 0.66
N MET A 308 6.88 -12.30 1.32
CA MET A 308 5.96 -11.56 2.19
C MET A 308 6.68 -10.92 3.39
N LEU A 309 7.61 -11.65 4.02
CA LEU A 309 8.39 -11.11 5.14
C LEU A 309 9.32 -9.97 4.72
N LYS A 310 10.01 -10.12 3.57
CA LYS A 310 10.83 -9.04 3.00
C LYS A 310 10.01 -7.81 2.64
N THR A 311 8.82 -8.03 2.09
CA THR A 311 7.87 -6.95 1.76
C THR A 311 7.43 -6.23 3.02
N LEU A 312 6.96 -6.94 4.04
CA LEU A 312 6.56 -6.35 5.32
C LEU A 312 7.72 -5.56 5.95
N HIS A 313 8.94 -6.11 5.92
CA HIS A 313 10.12 -5.41 6.41
C HIS A 313 10.36 -4.09 5.65
N ALA A 314 10.39 -4.13 4.32
CA ALA A 314 10.56 -2.93 3.50
C ALA A 314 9.46 -1.88 3.78
N GLN A 315 8.21 -2.30 3.96
CA GLN A 315 7.08 -1.41 4.25
C GLN A 315 7.21 -0.71 5.61
N LEU A 316 7.65 -1.42 6.65
CA LEU A 316 7.89 -0.82 7.96
C LEU A 316 9.07 0.17 7.94
N VAL A 317 10.15 -0.16 7.23
CA VAL A 317 11.28 0.75 7.01
C VAL A 317 10.83 1.99 6.23
N TYR A 318 10.07 1.80 5.15
CA TYR A 318 9.56 2.88 4.33
C TYR A 318 8.70 3.86 5.14
N THR A 319 7.79 3.32 5.96
CA THR A 319 6.92 4.10 6.85
C THR A 319 7.73 4.96 7.82
N GLU A 320 8.85 4.45 8.32
CA GLU A 320 9.67 5.15 9.31
C GLU A 320 10.66 6.14 8.67
N ASP A 321 11.29 5.76 7.56
CA ASP A 321 12.47 6.47 7.05
C ASP A 321 12.22 7.25 5.75
N TYR A 322 11.11 7.02 5.05
CA TYR A 322 10.83 7.62 3.74
C TYR A 322 9.50 8.39 3.65
N VAL A 323 8.50 8.04 4.48
CA VAL A 323 7.25 8.79 4.54
C VAL A 323 7.44 10.03 5.41
N ASP A 324 7.76 11.16 4.76
CA ASP A 324 7.88 12.46 5.42
C ASP A 324 6.51 12.95 5.91
N ILE A 325 6.44 13.29 7.20
CA ILE A 325 5.31 14.01 7.77
C ILE A 325 5.54 15.48 7.45
N SER A 326 4.64 16.09 6.68
CA SER A 326 4.62 17.53 6.37
C SER A 326 4.26 18.42 7.58
N HIS A 327 4.68 18.06 8.80
CA HIS A 327 4.47 18.81 10.04
C HIS A 327 5.67 18.71 11.00
N GLN A 328 6.89 18.98 10.52
CA GLN A 328 7.99 19.39 11.41
C GLN A 328 8.35 20.86 11.21
N GLU A 329 7.38 21.74 11.49
CA GLU A 329 7.67 23.02 12.14
C GLU A 329 7.39 22.84 13.63
N ASN A 330 8.34 22.24 14.34
CA ASN A 330 8.71 22.60 15.71
C ASN A 330 9.82 21.66 16.18
N GLY A 331 10.98 22.25 16.47
CA GLY A 331 12.11 21.55 17.06
C GLY A 331 11.74 21.03 18.45
N HIS A 332 11.29 19.78 18.51
CA HIS A 332 11.21 19.05 19.76
C HIS A 332 12.42 18.12 19.90
N ALA A 333 13.01 18.17 21.09
CA ALA A 333 14.16 17.40 21.50
C ALA A 333 14.00 15.91 21.18
N ARG A 334 15.14 15.25 20.93
CA ARG A 334 15.28 13.80 20.73
C ARG A 334 14.30 13.05 21.63
N ALA A 335 13.30 12.42 21.00
CA ALA A 335 12.29 11.64 21.67
C ALA A 335 12.95 10.60 22.61
N PRO A 336 12.31 10.28 23.76
CA PRO A 336 12.78 9.20 24.63
C PRO A 336 12.97 7.89 23.83
N PRO A 337 13.76 6.92 24.35
CA PRO A 337 13.96 5.63 23.68
C PRO A 337 12.62 5.07 23.23
N THR A 338 12.47 4.90 21.92
CA THR A 338 11.18 4.58 21.30
C THR A 338 10.70 3.21 21.75
N GLU A 339 9.43 3.08 22.11
CA GLU A 339 8.78 1.78 22.34
C GLU A 339 8.42 1.10 21.01
N GLY A 340 9.35 1.05 20.05
CA GLY A 340 9.15 0.55 18.68
C GLY A 340 9.02 1.60 17.58
N PRO A 341 8.54 1.19 16.38
CA PRO A 341 8.16 2.10 15.31
C PRO A 341 7.23 3.22 15.79
N SER A 342 7.38 4.41 15.20
CA SER A 342 6.75 5.64 15.66
C SER A 342 5.23 5.57 15.55
N SER A 343 4.51 5.87 16.64
CA SER A 343 3.04 5.93 16.65
C SER A 343 2.47 7.08 15.81
N GLU A 344 3.31 8.07 15.46
CA GLU A 344 2.90 9.26 14.70
C GLU A 344 2.82 9.00 13.19
N ARG A 345 3.17 7.80 12.73
CA ARG A 345 3.07 7.47 11.30
C ARG A 345 1.61 7.20 10.94
N LEU A 346 1.19 7.66 9.77
CA LEU A 346 -0.19 7.50 9.24
C LEU A 346 -0.71 6.08 9.40
N LEU A 347 0.14 5.08 9.13
CA LEU A 347 -0.18 3.67 9.27
C LEU A 347 -0.69 3.31 10.69
N PHE A 348 -0.06 3.83 11.73
CA PHE A 348 -0.43 3.62 13.12
C PHE A 348 -1.48 4.61 13.61
N GLN A 349 -1.52 5.84 13.09
CA GLN A 349 -2.60 6.79 13.40
C GLN A 349 -3.96 6.31 12.86
N PHE A 350 -3.97 5.57 11.74
CA PHE A 350 -5.20 5.03 11.15
C PHE A 350 -5.89 4.01 12.07
N LYS A 351 -5.13 3.11 12.70
CA LYS A 351 -5.63 2.15 13.72
C LYS A 351 -4.60 2.00 14.86
N PRO A 352 -4.59 2.89 15.87
CA PRO A 352 -3.59 2.92 16.93
C PRO A 352 -3.47 1.59 17.72
N GLN A 353 -4.59 0.91 17.94
CA GLN A 353 -4.66 -0.39 18.60
C GLN A 353 -3.87 -1.47 17.84
N ASN A 354 -3.77 -1.35 16.51
CA ASN A 354 -3.07 -2.34 15.70
C ASN A 354 -1.55 -2.33 15.90
N ARG A 355 -0.98 -1.26 16.47
CA ARG A 355 0.45 -1.21 16.84
C ARG A 355 0.79 -2.30 17.86
N ARG A 356 -0.03 -2.44 18.91
CA ARG A 356 0.15 -3.48 19.94
C ARG A 356 -0.18 -4.87 19.38
N LYS A 357 -1.24 -4.99 18.57
CA LYS A 357 -1.62 -6.24 17.90
C LYS A 357 -0.49 -6.74 16.98
N LEU A 358 0.17 -5.85 16.24
CA LEU A 358 1.31 -6.16 15.37
C LEU A 358 2.51 -6.68 16.18
N HIS A 359 2.88 -6.00 17.27
CA HIS A 359 3.96 -6.45 18.14
C HIS A 359 3.72 -7.88 18.66
N LYS A 360 2.52 -8.13 19.21
CA LYS A 360 2.11 -9.47 19.69
C LYS A 360 2.12 -10.51 18.56
N ALA A 361 1.58 -10.18 17.39
CA ALA A 361 1.54 -11.07 16.23
C ALA A 361 2.95 -11.44 15.72
N LEU A 362 3.87 -10.47 15.69
CA LEU A 362 5.27 -10.72 15.31
C LEU A 362 5.99 -11.62 16.30
N ALA A 363 5.79 -11.42 17.61
CA ALA A 363 6.37 -12.27 18.64
C ALA A 363 5.84 -13.72 18.55
N LEU A 364 4.53 -13.89 18.35
CA LEU A 364 3.93 -15.21 18.15
C LEU A 364 4.43 -15.86 16.86
N TYR A 365 4.45 -15.12 15.75
CA TYR A 365 4.95 -15.62 14.47
C TYR A 365 6.40 -16.07 14.56
N LYS A 366 7.26 -15.30 15.25
CA LYS A 366 8.65 -15.66 15.53
C LYS A 366 8.75 -17.02 16.22
N HIS A 367 7.99 -17.21 17.30
CA HIS A 367 7.97 -18.46 18.06
C HIS A 367 7.59 -19.63 17.14
N GLN A 368 6.50 -19.49 16.39
CA GLN A 368 6.02 -20.53 15.47
C GLN A 368 7.02 -20.82 14.34
N LEU A 369 7.62 -19.78 13.74
CA LEU A 369 8.63 -19.93 12.69
C LEU A 369 9.84 -20.72 13.19
N ASN A 370 10.35 -20.38 14.38
CA ASN A 370 11.51 -21.05 14.96
C ASN A 370 11.21 -22.51 15.28
N GLU A 371 10.07 -22.81 15.91
CA GLU A 371 9.61 -24.19 16.18
C GLU A 371 9.56 -25.02 14.89
N MET A 372 8.97 -24.46 13.83
CA MET A 372 8.79 -25.15 12.55
C MET A 372 10.12 -25.40 11.82
N LEU A 373 11.02 -24.40 11.79
CA LEU A 373 12.33 -24.54 11.14
C LEU A 373 13.27 -25.46 11.94
N LEU A 374 13.24 -25.40 13.27
CA LEU A 374 14.00 -26.33 14.13
C LEU A 374 13.50 -27.76 13.98
N GLY A 375 12.19 -27.95 13.80
CA GLY A 375 11.56 -29.25 13.58
C GLY A 375 12.07 -30.00 12.34
N GLU A 376 12.50 -29.29 11.29
CA GLU A 376 13.10 -29.90 10.10
C GLU A 376 14.51 -30.45 10.36
N GLY A 377 15.22 -29.96 11.38
CA GLY A 377 16.56 -30.39 11.76
C GLY A 377 17.53 -30.41 10.57
N ASN A 378 18.09 -31.58 10.26
CA ASN A 378 19.05 -31.74 9.16
C ASN A 378 18.42 -31.75 7.75
N GLN A 379 17.09 -31.70 7.63
CA GLN A 379 16.36 -31.70 6.34
C GLN A 379 16.01 -30.29 5.84
N ILE A 380 16.42 -29.25 6.57
CA ILE A 380 16.09 -27.86 6.24
C ILE A 380 16.63 -27.48 4.85
N LYS A 381 15.73 -26.95 4.01
CA LYS A 381 16.04 -26.53 2.65
C LYS A 381 16.62 -25.11 2.62
N PRO A 382 17.46 -24.76 1.62
CA PRO A 382 18.03 -23.41 1.50
C PRO A 382 16.97 -22.29 1.49
N GLU A 383 15.83 -22.52 0.85
CA GLU A 383 14.73 -21.54 0.80
C GLU A 383 14.08 -21.32 2.17
N GLN A 384 13.99 -22.37 3.00
CA GLN A 384 13.46 -22.28 4.37
C GLN A 384 14.43 -21.53 5.29
N VAL A 385 15.75 -21.75 5.12
CA VAL A 385 16.79 -20.95 5.79
C VAL A 385 16.67 -19.49 5.39
N ALA A 386 16.43 -19.18 4.10
CA ALA A 386 16.25 -17.82 3.64
C ALA A 386 14.99 -17.15 4.22
N THR A 387 13.92 -17.91 4.50
CA THR A 387 12.75 -17.41 5.24
C THR A 387 13.11 -17.04 6.67
N GLY A 388 13.85 -17.88 7.39
CA GLY A 388 14.36 -17.59 8.73
C GLY A 388 15.20 -16.31 8.76
N GLN A 389 16.18 -16.21 7.85
CA GLN A 389 17.03 -15.02 7.72
C GLN A 389 16.24 -13.74 7.41
N ALA A 390 15.20 -13.84 6.58
CA ALA A 390 14.34 -12.69 6.27
C ALA A 390 13.63 -12.16 7.54
N PHE A 391 13.17 -13.06 8.41
CA PHE A 391 12.56 -12.67 9.69
C PHE A 391 13.59 -12.12 10.68
N GLU A 392 14.77 -12.74 10.78
CA GLU A 392 15.85 -12.25 11.64
C GLU A 392 16.27 -10.82 11.28
N ASN A 393 16.33 -10.50 9.99
CA ASN A 393 16.63 -9.14 9.53
C ASN A 393 15.55 -8.13 9.97
N LEU A 394 14.27 -8.52 9.88
CA LEU A 394 13.16 -7.71 10.37
C LEU A 394 13.24 -7.53 11.90
N GLU A 395 13.48 -8.61 12.64
CA GLU A 395 13.62 -8.55 14.09
C GLU A 395 14.78 -7.65 14.51
N ALA A 396 15.94 -7.77 13.85
CA ALA A 396 17.09 -6.93 14.14
C ALA A 396 16.78 -5.44 13.93
N TRP A 397 16.02 -5.11 12.88
CA TRP A 397 15.57 -3.74 12.65
C TRP A 397 14.59 -3.26 13.74
N LEU A 398 13.61 -4.09 14.11
CA LEU A 398 12.63 -3.79 15.18
C LEU A 398 13.30 -3.60 16.55
N TYR A 399 14.28 -4.43 16.86
CA TYR A 399 15.04 -4.35 18.11
C TYR A 399 15.79 -3.02 18.23
N ARG A 400 16.40 -2.54 17.14
CA ARG A 400 17.05 -1.22 17.09
C ARG A 400 16.07 -0.06 17.34
N ARG A 401 14.77 -0.30 17.14
CA ARG A 401 13.68 0.67 17.39
C ARG A 401 12.98 0.46 18.73
N GLY A 402 13.40 -0.51 19.54
CA GLY A 402 12.87 -0.77 20.88
C GLY A 402 11.71 -1.77 20.95
N TRP A 403 11.45 -2.55 19.89
CA TRP A 403 10.60 -3.74 19.96
C TRP A 403 11.45 -4.99 20.20
N ASP A 404 11.39 -5.53 21.41
CA ASP A 404 12.02 -6.82 21.74
C ASP A 404 10.99 -7.96 21.65
N LEU A 405 11.12 -8.76 20.60
CA LEU A 405 10.24 -9.91 20.33
C LEU A 405 10.60 -11.16 21.17
N ARG A 406 11.64 -11.10 22.01
CA ARG A 406 12.10 -12.22 22.87
C ARG A 406 11.50 -12.15 24.26
N SER A 407 11.36 -10.94 24.79
CA SER A 407 10.59 -10.71 26.00
C SER A 407 9.15 -11.02 25.68
N GLY A 408 8.68 -12.20 26.08
CA GLY A 408 7.26 -12.49 26.20
C GLY A 408 6.61 -11.65 27.29
N ASP A 409 6.94 -10.36 27.37
CA ASP A 409 6.31 -9.37 28.24
C ASP A 409 4.93 -9.06 27.66
N VAL A 410 4.08 -10.08 27.75
CA VAL A 410 2.71 -9.93 28.17
C VAL A 410 2.81 -9.28 29.54
N GLY A 411 2.90 -7.95 29.56
CA GLY A 411 2.63 -7.18 30.77
C GLY A 411 1.30 -7.68 31.32
N ASP A 412 1.39 -8.30 32.49
CA ASP A 412 0.33 -8.85 33.34
C ASP A 412 -0.95 -9.33 32.65
N GLY A 413 -1.15 -10.65 32.67
CA GLY A 413 -2.42 -11.22 33.15
C GLY A 413 -3.74 -10.89 32.43
N GLU A 414 -3.74 -10.12 31.35
CA GLU A 414 -4.89 -9.99 30.46
C GLU A 414 -4.90 -11.20 29.54
N VAL A 415 -5.53 -12.25 30.05
CA VAL A 415 -6.35 -13.14 29.21
C VAL A 415 -7.02 -12.25 28.18
N ILE A 416 -6.91 -12.58 26.89
CA ILE A 416 -7.66 -11.90 25.83
C ILE A 416 -9.11 -11.87 26.31
N SER A 417 -9.55 -10.75 26.88
CA SER A 417 -10.96 -10.57 27.15
C SER A 417 -11.55 -10.43 25.76
N ALA A 418 -12.67 -11.11 25.55
CA ALA A 418 -13.50 -10.89 24.38
C ALA A 418 -14.04 -9.43 24.32
N ASP A 419 -13.65 -8.56 25.27
CA ASP A 419 -13.99 -7.13 25.36
C ASP A 419 -13.06 -6.22 24.54
N ASP A 420 -11.94 -6.70 24.00
CA ASP A 420 -11.21 -5.99 22.93
C ASP A 420 -11.86 -6.28 21.56
N SER A 421 -13.19 -6.41 21.58
CA SER A 421 -14.06 -6.69 20.45
C SER A 421 -13.82 -5.64 19.36
N ASP A 422 -14.02 -6.04 18.11
CA ASP A 422 -14.07 -5.15 16.95
C ASP A 422 -15.32 -4.22 17.05
N ASP A 423 -15.47 -3.47 18.15
CA ASP A 423 -16.62 -2.61 18.46
C ASP A 423 -16.70 -1.37 17.56
N ASP A 424 -15.69 -1.14 16.70
CA ASP A 424 -15.72 -0.10 15.69
C ASP A 424 -16.65 -0.43 14.50
N ASP A 425 -17.14 -1.67 14.37
CA ASP A 425 -18.01 -2.11 13.26
C ASP A 425 -19.45 -2.47 13.71
N ALA A 426 -19.81 -2.28 14.98
CA ALA A 426 -21.19 -2.49 15.44
C ALA A 426 -22.06 -1.28 15.05
N PRO A 427 -23.15 -1.45 14.26
CA PRO A 427 -24.06 -0.36 14.00
C PRO A 427 -24.70 0.09 15.32
N VAL A 428 -24.50 1.36 15.70
CA VAL A 428 -25.18 1.98 16.83
C VAL A 428 -26.66 2.11 16.46
N ILE A 429 -27.52 1.35 17.14
CA ILE A 429 -28.98 1.50 17.02
C ILE A 429 -29.35 2.74 17.84
N VAL A 430 -29.70 3.81 17.15
CA VAL A 430 -30.27 5.02 17.74
C VAL A 430 -31.79 4.92 17.75
N GLU A 431 -32.40 4.97 18.93
CA GLU A 431 -33.84 5.11 19.04
C GLU A 431 -34.23 6.53 18.60
N LEU A 432 -35.13 6.62 17.61
CA LEU A 432 -35.71 7.87 17.16
C LEU A 432 -37.11 8.02 17.78
N ASP A 433 -37.45 9.23 18.21
CA ASP A 433 -38.81 9.56 18.65
C ASP A 433 -39.80 9.59 17.47
N GLU A 434 -41.09 9.79 17.77
CA GLU A 434 -42.17 9.82 16.78
C GLU A 434 -42.01 10.95 15.73
N ASP A 435 -41.13 11.93 15.99
CA ASP A 435 -40.80 13.05 15.12
C ASP A 435 -39.46 12.86 14.36
N GLY A 436 -38.76 11.74 14.60
CA GLY A 436 -37.51 11.38 13.92
C GLY A 436 -36.23 11.93 14.57
N HIS A 437 -36.27 12.36 15.82
CA HIS A 437 -35.09 12.82 16.57
C HIS A 437 -34.48 11.72 17.45
N GLU A 438 -33.16 11.71 17.56
CA GLU A 438 -32.42 10.75 18.39
C GLU A 438 -32.64 10.97 19.89
N VAL A 439 -33.06 9.91 20.59
CA VAL A 439 -33.37 9.93 22.01
C VAL A 439 -32.11 9.55 22.81
N GLY A 440 -31.46 10.50 23.51
CA GLY A 440 -30.34 10.16 24.40
C GLY A 440 -29.32 11.24 24.74
N LEU A 441 -29.32 12.38 24.04
CA LEU A 441 -28.41 13.49 24.40
C LEU A 441 -29.05 14.39 25.46
N VAL A 442 -28.46 14.40 26.66
CA VAL A 442 -28.76 15.39 27.70
C VAL A 442 -28.43 16.78 27.15
N SER A 443 -29.46 17.57 26.87
CA SER A 443 -29.32 18.96 26.48
C SER A 443 -28.92 19.78 27.71
N PHE A 444 -27.69 20.30 27.72
CA PHE A 444 -27.33 21.39 28.62
C PHE A 444 -27.93 22.69 28.07
N SER A 445 -29.14 23.01 28.50
CA SER A 445 -29.69 24.34 28.35
C SER A 445 -28.83 25.31 29.18
N ARG A 446 -28.24 26.30 28.50
CA ARG A 446 -27.66 27.49 29.13
C ARG A 446 -28.80 28.38 29.61
N ASP A 447 -28.89 28.59 30.92
CA ASP A 447 -29.56 29.77 31.49
C ASP A 447 -28.74 31.04 31.23
#